data_AF-A0A925IVQ8-F1
#
_entry.id   AF-A0A925IVQ8-F1
#
_cell.length_a   1.000
_cell.length_b   1.000
_cell.length_c   1.000
_cell.angle_alpha   90.00
_cell.angle_beta   90.00
_cell.angle_gamma   90.00
#
_symmetry.space_group_name_H-M   'P 1'
#
loop_
_entity.id
_entity.type
_entity.pdbx_description
1 polymer ?
#
loop_
_entity_poly.entity_id
_entity_poly.type
_entity_poly.pdbx_seq_one_letter_code
_entity_poly.pdbx_strand_id
1 'polypeptide(L)'
;MIAASRKISFLLLVVCLTHAIGHAQFATTKLIGYDNKYIRYMGRVGINDSCAEIYWTGTSVSMTVKSAVTVKALLADEKGNNYYYVIVDGDGINTTKIKIDKEKKLYTLASNLTNGKHIIELFKVTNTDFVTTQFYGFETEAGAEILKPAKKSKRTIEFFGNSITCGHGAEDNSNNSGAPQFFNNYRAYGAITARHFNAQYHCTAKSGIGITVSWFPEVMPDIYDRLNPKDSASKWDFSTYTPDIVVVNLFQNDSWLVNMPDHQQFKARFGNIKPSEAFIIAAYKNFILSIRTKYPKARIICCLGNMDATREGSKWPGYIDTAVAELKDKKIVTHYFPYKNSPGHPVIKEQQAMADDLIAFIKKEKYWK
;
A
#
# COMPACT_ATOMS: atom_id res chain seq x y z
N MET A 1 -94.75 38.53 -32.27
CA MET A 1 -94.29 37.13 -32.46
C MET A 1 -92.80 37.18 -32.77
N ILE A 2 -91.96 37.08 -31.74
CA ILE A 2 -91.05 35.95 -31.47
C ILE A 2 -89.99 35.77 -32.57
N ALA A 3 -88.75 36.15 -32.25
CA ALA A 3 -87.55 35.31 -32.43
C ALA A 3 -86.34 36.01 -31.79
N ALA A 4 -86.00 35.62 -30.56
CA ALA A 4 -84.75 36.01 -29.90
C ALA A 4 -83.69 34.93 -30.19
N SER A 5 -82.61 35.29 -30.89
CA SER A 5 -81.46 34.40 -31.11
C SER A 5 -80.49 34.49 -29.93
N ARG A 6 -80.27 33.38 -29.22
CA ARG A 6 -79.24 33.22 -28.19
C ARG A 6 -77.85 33.25 -28.82
N LYS A 7 -76.96 34.15 -28.37
CA LYS A 7 -75.52 34.03 -28.58
C LYS A 7 -74.88 33.39 -27.34
N ILE A 8 -74.35 32.18 -27.51
CA ILE A 8 -73.51 31.49 -26.53
C ILE A 8 -72.08 31.95 -26.77
N SER A 9 -71.45 32.60 -25.79
CA SER A 9 -70.02 32.93 -25.83
C SER A 9 -69.24 31.81 -25.14
N PHE A 10 -68.45 31.06 -25.90
CA PHE A 10 -67.47 30.12 -25.35
C PHE A 10 -66.21 30.89 -24.93
N LEU A 11 -65.92 30.91 -23.63
CA LEU A 11 -64.67 31.40 -23.09
C LEU A 11 -63.62 30.28 -23.20
N LEU A 12 -62.68 30.38 -24.14
CA LEU A 12 -61.53 29.48 -24.22
C LEU A 12 -60.50 29.89 -23.14
N LEU A 13 -60.40 29.10 -22.08
CA LEU A 13 -59.33 29.20 -21.10
C LEU A 13 -58.10 28.44 -21.62
N VAL A 14 -57.13 29.15 -22.18
CA VAL A 14 -55.83 28.56 -22.57
C VAL A 14 -54.97 28.44 -21.31
N VAL A 15 -54.86 27.24 -20.76
CA VAL A 15 -53.91 26.91 -19.69
C VAL A 15 -52.56 26.61 -20.34
N CYS A 16 -51.62 27.56 -20.28
CA CYS A 16 -50.21 27.31 -20.63
C CYS A 16 -49.54 26.49 -19.53
N LEU A 17 -49.49 25.16 -19.71
CA LEU A 17 -48.62 24.26 -18.96
C LEU A 17 -47.17 24.45 -19.43
N THR A 18 -46.42 25.33 -18.77
CA THR A 18 -44.96 25.38 -18.92
C THR A 18 -44.35 24.10 -18.32
N HIS A 19 -44.02 23.14 -19.18
CA HIS A 19 -43.19 22.01 -18.80
C HIS A 19 -41.77 22.53 -18.53
N ALA A 20 -41.43 22.72 -17.26
CA ALA A 20 -40.05 22.84 -16.83
C ALA A 20 -39.37 21.47 -17.01
N ILE A 21 -38.95 21.16 -18.24
CA ILE A 21 -38.02 20.07 -18.50
C ILE A 21 -36.69 20.52 -17.89
N GLY A 22 -36.47 20.15 -16.63
CA GLY A 22 -35.16 20.22 -15.99
C GLY A 22 -34.20 19.39 -16.83
N HIS A 23 -33.49 20.04 -17.74
CA HIS A 23 -32.37 19.42 -18.42
C HIS A 23 -31.33 19.18 -17.33
N ALA A 24 -31.18 17.93 -16.89
CA ALA A 24 -30.01 17.51 -16.15
C ALA A 24 -28.83 17.75 -17.10
N GLN A 25 -28.20 18.91 -16.96
CA GLN A 25 -27.02 19.27 -17.72
C GLN A 25 -25.94 18.30 -17.27
N PHE A 26 -25.67 17.28 -18.08
CA PHE A 26 -24.56 16.37 -17.82
C PHE A 26 -23.30 17.23 -17.71
N ALA A 27 -22.75 17.33 -16.50
CA ALA A 27 -21.51 18.04 -16.30
C ALA A 27 -20.47 17.39 -17.20
N THR A 28 -19.89 18.18 -18.11
CA THR A 28 -18.77 17.71 -18.93
C THR A 28 -17.65 17.32 -17.98
N THR A 29 -17.06 16.13 -18.18
CA THR A 29 -15.92 15.66 -17.40
C THR A 29 -14.62 15.87 -18.17
N LYS A 30 -13.51 15.81 -17.45
CA LYS A 30 -12.17 15.75 -18.04
C LYS A 30 -11.35 14.65 -17.38
N LEU A 31 -10.49 14.02 -18.18
CA LEU A 31 -9.49 13.08 -17.70
C LEU A 31 -8.19 13.82 -17.39
N ILE A 32 -7.67 13.62 -16.19
CA ILE A 32 -6.37 14.06 -15.73
C ILE A 32 -5.46 12.84 -15.87
N GLY A 33 -4.68 12.81 -16.96
CA GLY A 33 -3.80 11.68 -17.28
C GLY A 33 -2.82 11.34 -16.17
N TYR A 34 -2.42 10.07 -16.11
CA TYR A 34 -1.47 9.52 -15.13
C TYR A 34 -0.14 10.29 -15.04
N ASP A 35 0.29 10.91 -16.14
CA ASP A 35 1.52 11.68 -16.26
C ASP A 35 1.38 13.15 -15.81
N ASN A 36 0.20 13.56 -15.35
CA ASN A 36 -0.02 14.92 -14.89
C ASN A 36 0.87 15.26 -13.69
N LYS A 37 1.67 16.31 -13.81
CA LYS A 37 2.63 16.79 -12.79
C LYS A 37 2.03 17.11 -11.40
N TYR A 38 0.70 17.25 -11.28
CA TYR A 38 0.01 17.48 -10.03
C TYR A 38 -0.56 16.22 -9.38
N ILE A 39 -0.50 15.08 -10.07
CA ILE A 39 -0.70 13.77 -9.46
C ILE A 39 0.56 13.41 -8.66
N ARG A 40 0.35 12.85 -7.48
CA ARG A 40 1.42 12.39 -6.60
C ARG A 40 1.39 10.89 -6.46
N TYR A 41 2.55 10.29 -6.70
CA TYR A 41 2.85 8.89 -6.42
C TYR A 41 3.71 8.77 -5.16
N MET A 42 3.41 7.75 -4.35
CA MET A 42 4.22 7.32 -3.21
C MET A 42 4.39 5.80 -3.26
N GLY A 43 5.62 5.30 -3.10
CA GLY A 43 6.00 3.93 -3.40
C GLY A 43 6.73 3.80 -4.74
N ARG A 44 7.04 2.56 -5.14
CA ARG A 44 7.71 2.26 -6.40
C ARG A 44 6.65 2.07 -7.49
N VAL A 45 6.59 3.00 -8.44
CA VAL A 45 5.57 3.05 -9.50
C VAL A 45 6.25 2.96 -10.86
N GLY A 46 5.79 2.03 -11.69
CA GLY A 46 6.21 1.94 -13.08
C GLY A 46 5.45 2.95 -13.93
N ILE A 47 6.08 3.48 -14.96
CA ILE A 47 5.43 4.36 -15.93
C ILE A 47 5.72 3.78 -17.31
N ASN A 48 4.67 3.53 -18.10
CA ASN A 48 4.77 3.20 -19.51
C ASN A 48 4.02 4.28 -20.33
N ASP A 49 4.03 4.15 -21.67
CA ASP A 49 3.45 5.16 -22.59
C ASP A 49 1.94 5.42 -22.38
N SER A 50 1.24 4.53 -21.69
CA SER A 50 -0.22 4.56 -21.60
C SER A 50 -0.78 4.68 -20.18
N CYS A 51 0.00 4.34 -19.14
CA CYS A 51 -0.46 4.32 -17.76
C CYS A 51 0.69 4.30 -16.74
N ALA A 52 0.33 4.59 -15.49
CA ALA A 52 1.14 4.23 -14.33
C ALA A 52 0.80 2.81 -13.85
N GLU A 53 1.80 2.05 -13.46
CA GLU A 53 1.68 0.67 -13.00
C GLU A 53 1.99 0.57 -11.50
N ILE A 54 1.04 0.01 -10.75
CA ILE A 54 1.09 -0.11 -9.29
C ILE A 54 1.30 -1.58 -8.91
N TYR A 55 2.49 -1.90 -8.39
CA TYR A 55 2.88 -3.27 -8.04
C TYR A 55 2.85 -3.51 -6.54
N TRP A 56 3.70 -2.79 -5.80
CA TRP A 56 3.97 -3.04 -4.39
C TRP A 56 2.81 -2.61 -3.50
N THR A 57 2.55 -3.40 -2.47
CA THR A 57 1.61 -3.02 -1.42
C THR A 57 1.98 -1.66 -0.79
N GLY A 58 1.01 -0.89 -0.34
CA GLY A 58 1.25 0.42 0.28
C GLY A 58 1.58 1.55 -0.70
N THR A 59 1.64 1.27 -2.00
CA THR A 59 1.78 2.29 -3.04
C THR A 59 0.49 3.12 -3.11
N SER A 60 0.62 4.44 -3.23
CA SER A 60 -0.52 5.33 -3.35
C SER A 60 -0.42 6.35 -4.48
N VAL A 61 -1.58 6.76 -4.97
CA VAL A 61 -1.78 7.79 -5.99
C VAL A 61 -2.74 8.82 -5.42
N SER A 62 -2.37 10.10 -5.45
CA SER A 62 -3.21 11.16 -4.91
C SER A 62 -3.27 12.39 -5.80
N MET A 63 -4.39 13.11 -5.70
CA MET A 63 -4.64 14.36 -6.39
C MET A 63 -5.33 15.34 -5.45
N THR A 64 -4.89 16.60 -5.49
CA THR A 64 -5.60 17.70 -4.83
C THR A 64 -6.49 18.38 -5.85
N VAL A 65 -7.78 18.49 -5.54
CA VAL A 65 -8.78 19.08 -6.41
C VAL A 65 -9.56 20.18 -5.68
N LYS A 66 -10.08 21.15 -6.42
CA LYS A 66 -11.01 22.16 -5.93
C LYS A 66 -12.20 22.26 -6.87
N SER A 67 -13.38 22.55 -6.31
CA SER A 67 -14.63 22.71 -7.08
C SER A 67 -15.02 21.45 -7.89
N ALA A 68 -14.64 20.27 -7.39
CA ALA A 68 -15.17 18.99 -7.82
C ALA A 68 -16.32 18.57 -6.93
N VAL A 69 -17.35 17.93 -7.50
CA VAL A 69 -18.41 17.26 -6.72
C VAL A 69 -18.14 15.76 -6.70
N THR A 70 -17.63 15.21 -7.80
CA THR A 70 -17.27 13.80 -7.96
C THR A 70 -15.83 13.67 -8.46
N VAL A 71 -15.10 12.71 -7.88
CA VAL A 71 -13.80 12.28 -8.39
C VAL A 71 -13.85 10.77 -8.65
N LYS A 72 -13.42 10.36 -9.84
CA LYS A 72 -13.27 8.97 -10.24
C LYS A 72 -11.81 8.69 -10.63
N ALA A 73 -11.44 7.42 -10.69
CA ALA A 73 -10.20 6.98 -11.33
C ALA A 73 -10.47 5.95 -12.42
N LEU A 74 -9.78 6.08 -13.54
CA LEU A 74 -9.78 5.11 -14.63
C LEU A 74 -8.70 4.07 -14.35
N LEU A 75 -9.12 2.85 -14.06
CA LEU A 75 -8.25 1.77 -13.58
C LEU A 75 -8.57 0.46 -14.32
N ALA A 76 -7.56 -0.39 -14.44
CA ALA A 76 -7.69 -1.81 -14.81
C ALA A 76 -6.74 -2.63 -13.93
N ASP A 77 -7.04 -3.90 -13.71
CA ASP A 77 -6.20 -4.81 -12.94
C ASP A 77 -5.88 -6.08 -13.71
N GLU A 78 -4.64 -6.53 -13.75
CA GLU A 78 -4.25 -7.70 -14.56
C GLU A 78 -5.07 -8.97 -14.23
N LYS A 79 -5.52 -9.18 -12.99
CA LYS A 79 -6.34 -10.35 -12.59
C LYS A 79 -7.63 -10.03 -11.85
N GLY A 80 -7.90 -8.77 -11.53
CA GLY A 80 -9.09 -8.37 -10.81
C GLY A 80 -9.04 -8.73 -9.33
N ASN A 81 -7.87 -8.64 -8.70
CA ASN A 81 -7.64 -9.10 -7.32
C ASN A 81 -7.03 -8.04 -6.40
N ASN A 82 -6.69 -6.87 -6.93
CA ASN A 82 -6.23 -5.77 -6.08
C ASN A 82 -7.39 -5.00 -5.45
N TYR A 83 -7.19 -4.68 -4.18
CA TYR A 83 -8.06 -3.81 -3.40
C TYR A 83 -7.30 -2.54 -3.01
N TYR A 84 -8.05 -1.44 -2.99
CA TYR A 84 -7.57 -0.12 -2.61
C TYR A 84 -8.47 0.46 -1.53
N TYR A 85 -7.87 1.25 -0.64
CA TYR A 85 -8.61 2.21 0.16
C TYR A 85 -8.68 3.52 -0.59
N VAL A 86 -9.88 4.11 -0.62
CA VAL A 86 -10.08 5.50 -0.99
C VAL A 86 -10.10 6.34 0.28
N ILE A 87 -9.22 7.33 0.32
CA ILE A 87 -9.03 8.24 1.44
C ILE A 87 -9.31 9.66 0.94
N VAL A 88 -10.20 10.35 1.64
CA VAL A 88 -10.56 11.75 1.35
C VAL A 88 -10.03 12.61 2.50
N ASP A 89 -9.28 13.65 2.16
CA ASP A 89 -8.73 14.64 3.12
C ASP A 89 -7.86 14.04 4.24
N GLY A 90 -7.27 12.87 3.98
CA GLY A 90 -6.47 12.16 4.97
C GLY A 90 -7.29 11.48 6.07
N ASP A 91 -8.62 11.40 5.93
CA ASP A 91 -9.47 10.64 6.85
C ASP A 91 -9.22 9.13 6.69
N GLY A 92 -8.35 8.61 7.55
CA GLY A 92 -8.03 7.20 7.63
C GLY A 92 -9.04 6.36 8.41
N ILE A 93 -10.12 6.95 8.94
CA ILE A 93 -11.19 6.25 9.68
C ILE A 93 -12.31 5.89 8.73
N ASN A 94 -12.85 6.86 7.98
CA ASN A 94 -13.98 6.68 7.08
C ASN A 94 -13.54 6.35 5.65
N THR A 95 -12.77 5.27 5.51
CA THR A 95 -12.21 4.84 4.21
C THR A 95 -13.14 3.89 3.47
N THR A 96 -13.22 4.03 2.14
CA THR A 96 -13.95 3.08 1.28
C THR A 96 -12.99 2.06 0.68
N LYS A 97 -13.24 0.76 0.88
CA LYS A 97 -12.48 -0.31 0.23
C LYS A 97 -13.10 -0.66 -1.12
N ILE A 98 -12.34 -0.53 -2.20
CA ILE A 98 -12.78 -0.89 -3.55
C ILE A 98 -11.94 -2.03 -4.11
N LYS A 99 -12.58 -2.91 -4.89
CA LYS A 99 -11.93 -3.96 -5.68
C LYS A 99 -11.78 -3.45 -7.11
N ILE A 100 -10.61 -3.63 -7.71
CA ILE A 100 -10.39 -3.29 -9.12
C ILE A 100 -10.56 -4.55 -9.96
N ASP A 101 -11.38 -4.44 -11.01
CA ASP A 101 -11.66 -5.49 -11.97
C ASP A 101 -10.65 -5.50 -13.12
N LYS A 102 -10.70 -6.57 -13.93
CA LYS A 102 -9.84 -6.71 -15.11
C LYS A 102 -10.12 -5.68 -16.20
N GLU A 103 -11.38 -5.31 -16.34
CA GLU A 103 -11.81 -4.35 -17.34
C GLU A 103 -11.38 -2.93 -16.96
N LYS A 104 -10.84 -2.20 -17.94
CA LYS A 104 -10.55 -0.78 -17.82
C LYS A 104 -11.84 0.01 -17.68
N LYS A 105 -12.10 0.54 -16.49
CA LYS A 105 -13.31 1.34 -16.21
C LYS A 105 -13.09 2.41 -15.15
N LEU A 106 -14.08 3.28 -15.02
CA LEU A 106 -14.11 4.34 -14.03
C LEU A 106 -14.64 3.81 -12.69
N TYR A 107 -13.92 4.11 -11.61
CA TYR A 107 -14.31 3.84 -10.23
C TYR A 107 -14.57 5.16 -9.52
N THR A 108 -15.77 5.36 -8.99
CA THR A 108 -16.08 6.53 -8.17
C THR A 108 -15.30 6.45 -6.86
N LEU A 109 -14.46 7.45 -6.61
CA LEU A 109 -13.63 7.55 -5.42
C LEU A 109 -14.34 8.40 -4.35
N ALA A 110 -14.87 9.55 -4.77
CA ALA A 110 -15.62 10.44 -3.91
C ALA A 110 -16.81 11.01 -4.67
N SER A 111 -17.91 11.24 -3.96
CA SER A 111 -19.12 11.90 -4.43
C SER A 111 -19.60 12.87 -3.37
N ASN A 112 -20.43 13.84 -3.77
CA ASN A 112 -20.99 14.86 -2.88
C ASN A 112 -19.92 15.65 -2.13
N LEU A 113 -18.76 15.89 -2.77
CA LEU A 113 -17.73 16.75 -2.21
C LEU A 113 -18.30 18.17 -2.03
N THR A 114 -18.08 18.72 -0.85
CA THR A 114 -18.44 20.11 -0.54
C THR A 114 -17.61 21.08 -1.36
N ASN A 115 -18.09 22.32 -1.52
CA ASN A 115 -17.27 23.34 -2.16
C ASN A 115 -16.02 23.61 -1.31
N GLY A 116 -14.85 23.41 -1.90
CA GLY A 116 -13.59 23.48 -1.17
C GLY A 116 -12.48 22.74 -1.88
N LYS A 117 -11.34 22.67 -1.20
CA LYS A 117 -10.20 21.87 -1.61
C LYS A 117 -10.32 20.50 -0.95
N HIS A 118 -10.16 19.45 -1.75
CA HIS A 118 -10.11 18.07 -1.29
C HIS A 118 -8.85 17.35 -1.76
N ILE A 119 -8.35 16.42 -0.96
CA ILE A 119 -7.28 15.49 -1.34
C ILE A 119 -7.90 14.11 -1.50
N ILE A 120 -7.82 13.54 -2.70
CA ILE A 120 -8.28 12.19 -3.00
C ILE A 120 -7.06 11.29 -3.12
N GLU A 121 -7.00 10.22 -2.35
CA GLU A 121 -5.92 9.23 -2.37
C GLU A 121 -6.47 7.82 -2.60
N LEU A 122 -5.86 7.11 -3.54
CA LEU A 122 -5.97 5.67 -3.71
C LEU A 122 -4.74 5.02 -3.07
N PHE A 123 -4.96 4.17 -2.07
CA PHE A 123 -3.89 3.46 -1.36
C PHE A 123 -4.04 1.95 -1.55
N LYS A 124 -3.03 1.29 -2.16
CA LYS A 124 -3.06 -0.16 -2.37
C LYS A 124 -2.93 -0.90 -1.05
N VAL A 125 -3.95 -1.66 -0.67
CA VAL A 125 -3.98 -2.39 0.61
C VAL A 125 -3.66 -3.88 0.50
N THR A 126 -3.61 -4.40 -0.72
CA THR A 126 -3.39 -5.82 -1.06
C THR A 126 -1.91 -6.19 -1.15
N ASN A 127 -1.59 -7.48 -0.97
CA ASN A 127 -0.22 -8.02 -1.08
C ASN A 127 0.39 -7.86 -2.48
N THR A 128 1.72 -7.95 -2.54
CA THR A 128 2.53 -7.79 -3.75
C THR A 128 2.45 -8.96 -4.75
N ASP A 129 1.77 -10.07 -4.44
CA ASP A 129 1.61 -11.21 -5.37
C ASP A 129 0.30 -11.23 -6.15
N PHE A 130 -0.51 -10.19 -6.00
CA PHE A 130 -1.87 -10.15 -6.54
C PHE A 130 -2.03 -9.21 -7.71
N VAL A 131 -1.00 -9.11 -8.54
CA VAL A 131 -1.01 -8.51 -9.89
C VAL A 131 -0.82 -7.00 -9.97
N THR A 132 -0.60 -6.53 -11.19
CA THR A 132 -0.38 -5.13 -11.52
C THR A 132 -1.71 -4.42 -11.75
N THR A 133 -1.90 -3.29 -11.09
CA THR A 133 -2.99 -2.35 -11.41
C THR A 133 -2.46 -1.27 -12.35
N GLN A 134 -3.15 -1.04 -13.47
CA GLN A 134 -2.90 0.06 -14.37
C GLN A 134 -3.80 1.25 -13.99
N PHE A 135 -3.18 2.40 -13.74
CA PHE A 135 -3.84 3.68 -13.47
C PHE A 135 -3.66 4.61 -14.65
N TYR A 136 -4.77 5.00 -15.28
CA TYR A 136 -4.77 5.83 -16.48
C TYR A 136 -4.99 7.33 -16.17
N GLY A 137 -5.52 7.64 -14.99
CA GLY A 137 -5.81 9.01 -14.59
C GLY A 137 -7.01 9.16 -13.68
N PHE A 138 -7.23 10.38 -13.19
CA PHE A 138 -8.45 10.76 -12.48
C PHE A 138 -9.45 11.39 -13.46
N GLU A 139 -10.74 11.24 -13.18
CA GLU A 139 -11.81 11.96 -13.88
C GLU A 139 -12.60 12.81 -12.88
N THR A 140 -12.88 14.06 -13.24
CA THR A 140 -13.73 14.98 -12.48
C THR A 140 -14.38 15.99 -13.44
N GLU A 141 -15.23 16.87 -12.94
CA GLU A 141 -15.91 17.89 -13.73
C GLU A 141 -14.91 18.80 -14.45
N ALA A 142 -15.25 19.26 -15.67
CA ALA A 142 -14.37 20.07 -16.50
C ALA A 142 -13.96 21.39 -15.81
N GLY A 143 -14.86 21.96 -15.01
CA GLY A 143 -14.64 23.16 -14.21
C GLY A 143 -13.81 22.96 -12.93
N ALA A 144 -13.54 21.72 -12.51
CA ALA A 144 -12.75 21.44 -11.31
C ALA A 144 -11.27 21.84 -11.52
N GLU A 145 -10.63 22.42 -10.51
CA GLU A 145 -9.23 22.83 -10.59
C GLU A 145 -8.32 21.77 -9.96
N ILE A 146 -7.26 21.37 -10.67
CA ILE A 146 -6.25 20.47 -10.12
C ILE A 146 -5.14 21.31 -9.52
N LEU A 147 -4.97 21.19 -8.20
CA LEU A 147 -4.05 22.03 -7.45
C LEU A 147 -2.68 21.36 -7.33
N LYS A 148 -1.64 22.19 -7.31
CA LYS A 148 -0.28 21.75 -6.98
C LYS A 148 -0.30 21.03 -5.62
N PRO A 149 0.23 19.80 -5.52
CA PRO A 149 0.17 19.04 -4.28
C PRO A 149 1.10 19.66 -3.22
N ALA A 150 0.71 19.57 -1.94
CA ALA A 150 1.47 20.12 -0.81
C ALA A 150 2.92 19.61 -0.79
N LYS A 151 3.90 20.34 -0.26
CA LYS A 151 5.30 19.85 -0.24
C LYS A 151 5.40 18.45 0.41
N LYS A 152 6.18 17.55 -0.20
CA LYS A 152 6.44 16.22 0.38
C LYS A 152 7.11 16.39 1.75
N SER A 153 6.82 15.47 2.66
CA SER A 153 7.54 15.42 3.93
C SER A 153 9.03 15.19 3.70
N LYS A 154 9.87 15.80 4.54
CA LYS A 154 11.31 15.54 4.54
C LYS A 154 11.66 14.20 5.19
N ARG A 155 10.76 13.64 6.00
CA ARG A 155 10.95 12.35 6.66
C ARG A 155 10.59 11.24 5.68
N THR A 156 11.47 10.26 5.53
CA THR A 156 11.31 9.14 4.59
C THR A 156 11.63 7.81 5.27
N ILE A 157 10.75 6.83 5.11
CA ILE A 157 10.94 5.48 5.65
C ILE A 157 10.62 4.42 4.60
N GLU A 158 11.44 3.36 4.56
CA GLU A 158 11.19 2.19 3.72
C GLU A 158 11.15 0.92 4.57
N PHE A 159 10.16 0.08 4.33
CA PHE A 159 10.01 -1.22 4.96
C PHE A 159 10.35 -2.33 3.96
N PHE A 160 11.23 -3.25 4.35
CA PHE A 160 11.44 -4.54 3.70
C PHE A 160 10.85 -5.63 4.58
N GLY A 161 9.91 -6.42 4.06
CA GLY A 161 9.22 -7.37 4.93
C GLY A 161 8.42 -8.46 4.24
N ASN A 162 7.75 -9.23 5.09
CA ASN A 162 6.91 -10.37 4.69
C ASN A 162 5.41 -10.06 4.85
N SER A 163 4.60 -11.10 5.07
CA SER A 163 3.14 -11.02 5.24
C SER A 163 2.70 -10.09 6.37
N ILE A 164 3.46 -10.02 7.46
CA ILE A 164 3.19 -9.12 8.58
C ILE A 164 3.24 -7.66 8.12
N THR A 165 4.25 -7.33 7.31
CA THR A 165 4.42 -5.98 6.73
C THR A 165 3.41 -5.69 5.63
N CYS A 166 2.95 -6.71 4.89
CA CYS A 166 1.85 -6.55 3.93
C CYS A 166 0.48 -6.34 4.58
N GLY A 167 0.33 -6.56 5.90
CA GLY A 167 -0.98 -6.57 6.55
C GLY A 167 -1.83 -7.79 6.15
N HIS A 168 -1.19 -8.95 5.97
CA HIS A 168 -1.86 -10.20 5.64
C HIS A 168 -2.86 -10.57 6.73
N GLY A 169 -4.11 -10.83 6.35
CA GLY A 169 -5.16 -11.25 7.28
C GLY A 169 -5.51 -10.21 8.34
N ALA A 170 -5.08 -8.95 8.19
CA ALA A 170 -5.32 -7.92 9.18
C ALA A 170 -6.82 -7.67 9.43
N GLU A 171 -7.65 -7.88 8.40
CA GLU A 171 -9.12 -7.82 8.47
C GLU A 171 -9.81 -9.20 8.55
N ASP A 172 -9.04 -10.30 8.67
CA ASP A 172 -9.58 -11.65 8.73
C ASP A 172 -9.78 -12.09 10.19
N ASN A 173 -11.00 -11.90 10.71
CA ASN A 173 -11.35 -12.29 12.08
C ASN A 173 -11.72 -13.78 12.22
N SER A 174 -11.79 -14.55 11.13
CA SER A 174 -12.42 -15.88 11.16
C SER A 174 -11.48 -17.03 10.82
N ASN A 175 -10.51 -16.89 9.89
CA ASN A 175 -9.72 -18.06 9.44
C ASN A 175 -8.31 -17.78 8.90
N ASN A 176 -7.84 -16.52 8.88
CA ASN A 176 -6.54 -16.17 8.27
C ASN A 176 -6.37 -16.80 6.86
N SER A 177 -7.42 -16.70 6.05
CA SER A 177 -7.62 -17.37 4.76
C SER A 177 -6.61 -16.98 3.68
N GLY A 178 -5.87 -15.88 3.87
CA GLY A 178 -5.01 -15.31 2.84
C GLY A 178 -5.77 -14.77 1.62
N ALA A 179 -7.09 -14.58 1.73
CA ALA A 179 -7.87 -14.03 0.64
C ALA A 179 -7.59 -12.52 0.44
N PRO A 180 -7.47 -12.02 -0.81
CA PRO A 180 -7.04 -10.64 -1.08
C PRO A 180 -7.85 -9.56 -0.36
N GLN A 181 -9.15 -9.77 -0.15
CA GLN A 181 -10.03 -8.82 0.52
C GLN A 181 -9.70 -8.61 2.00
N PHE A 182 -8.93 -9.50 2.64
CA PHE A 182 -8.58 -9.37 4.06
C PHE A 182 -7.20 -8.76 4.32
N PHE A 183 -6.45 -8.46 3.25
CA PHE A 183 -5.23 -7.69 3.38
C PHE A 183 -5.54 -6.23 3.71
N ASN A 184 -4.71 -5.65 4.58
CA ASN A 184 -4.76 -4.22 4.84
C ASN A 184 -3.40 -3.62 5.19
N ASN A 185 -2.63 -3.23 4.17
CA ASN A 185 -1.37 -2.52 4.39
C ASN A 185 -1.56 -1.12 5.00
N TYR A 186 -2.68 -0.44 4.73
CA TYR A 186 -2.93 0.88 5.32
C TYR A 186 -3.01 0.78 6.86
N ARG A 187 -3.54 -0.33 7.38
CA ARG A 187 -3.59 -0.66 8.81
C ARG A 187 -2.43 -1.54 9.29
N ALA A 188 -1.41 -1.79 8.47
CA ALA A 188 -0.20 -2.49 8.89
C ALA A 188 0.73 -1.55 9.68
N TYR A 189 1.52 -2.14 10.58
CA TYR A 189 2.37 -1.39 11.52
C TYR A 189 3.28 -0.37 10.84
N GLY A 190 3.82 -0.72 9.66
CA GLY A 190 4.71 0.15 8.90
C GLY A 190 4.03 1.42 8.38
N ALA A 191 2.83 1.27 7.80
CA ALA A 191 2.06 2.42 7.30
C ALA A 191 1.56 3.31 8.45
N ILE A 192 1.13 2.70 9.57
CA ILE A 192 0.74 3.45 10.78
C ILE A 192 1.94 4.26 11.31
N THR A 193 3.11 3.63 11.42
CA THR A 193 4.35 4.28 11.86
C THR A 193 4.71 5.47 10.96
N ALA A 194 4.65 5.29 9.64
CA ALA A 194 4.96 6.36 8.70
C ALA A 194 3.99 7.54 8.84
N ARG A 195 2.68 7.29 8.95
CA ARG A 195 1.68 8.34 9.16
C ARG A 195 1.88 9.07 10.49
N HIS A 196 2.21 8.36 11.57
CA HIS A 196 2.50 8.96 12.88
C HIS A 196 3.60 10.04 12.80
N PHE A 197 4.67 9.76 12.04
CA PHE A 197 5.76 10.71 11.86
C PHE A 197 5.55 11.69 10.69
N ASN A 198 4.40 11.65 10.01
CA ASN A 198 4.18 12.34 8.74
C ASN A 198 5.37 12.08 7.79
N ALA A 199 5.76 10.82 7.62
CA ALA A 199 6.86 10.40 6.77
C ALA A 199 6.32 9.85 5.44
N GLN A 200 7.09 10.04 4.36
CA GLN A 200 6.87 9.29 3.13
C GLN A 200 7.11 7.80 3.40
N TYR A 201 6.30 6.95 2.78
CA TYR A 201 6.24 5.51 3.06
C TYR A 201 6.48 4.70 1.80
N HIS A 202 7.52 3.87 1.82
CA HIS A 202 7.76 2.83 0.81
C HIS A 202 7.67 1.46 1.48
N CYS A 203 7.00 0.51 0.84
CA CYS A 203 6.82 -0.84 1.38
C CYS A 203 7.17 -1.89 0.34
N THR A 204 8.39 -2.42 0.45
CA THR A 204 8.91 -3.50 -0.38
C THR A 204 8.73 -4.81 0.38
N ALA A 205 7.48 -5.29 0.42
CA ALA A 205 7.11 -6.48 1.18
C ALA A 205 6.31 -7.47 0.34
N LYS A 206 6.45 -8.76 0.65
CA LYS A 206 5.74 -9.85 -0.03
C LYS A 206 5.37 -10.96 0.94
N SER A 207 4.10 -11.32 1.01
CA SER A 207 3.62 -12.39 1.90
C SER A 207 4.33 -13.69 1.62
N GLY A 208 4.81 -14.36 2.65
CA GLY A 208 5.54 -15.63 2.50
C GLY A 208 7.01 -15.50 2.07
N ILE A 209 7.55 -14.29 1.90
CA ILE A 209 8.96 -14.11 1.54
C ILE A 209 9.90 -14.28 2.75
N GLY A 210 11.02 -14.97 2.53
CA GLY A 210 12.13 -15.04 3.46
C GLY A 210 13.42 -14.49 2.87
N ILE A 211 14.53 -14.61 3.60
CA ILE A 211 15.87 -14.18 3.12
C ILE A 211 16.62 -15.33 2.47
N THR A 212 16.53 -16.53 3.06
CA THR A 212 17.22 -17.75 2.61
C THR A 212 16.27 -18.70 1.90
N VAL A 213 15.00 -18.73 2.32
CA VAL A 213 13.96 -19.58 1.74
C VAL A 213 12.59 -18.92 1.90
N SER A 214 11.73 -19.06 0.90
CA SER A 214 10.36 -18.53 0.88
C SER A 214 9.35 -19.63 0.56
N TRP A 215 8.07 -19.33 0.66
CA TRP A 215 6.97 -20.23 0.24
C TRP A 215 6.84 -20.38 -1.29
N PHE A 216 7.68 -19.68 -2.05
CA PHE A 216 7.81 -19.69 -3.51
C PHE A 216 9.31 -19.55 -3.88
N PRO A 217 9.69 -19.67 -5.17
CA PRO A 217 11.09 -19.68 -5.57
C PRO A 217 11.88 -18.45 -5.12
N GLU A 218 11.35 -17.24 -5.27
CA GLU A 218 12.09 -16.01 -4.97
C GLU A 218 12.29 -15.77 -3.47
N VAL A 219 13.47 -15.27 -3.08
CA VAL A 219 13.73 -14.71 -1.74
C VAL A 219 13.85 -13.19 -1.79
N MET A 220 13.79 -12.52 -0.64
CA MET A 220 13.85 -11.06 -0.58
C MET A 220 15.11 -10.50 -1.26
N PRO A 221 16.32 -11.07 -1.08
CA PRO A 221 17.50 -10.66 -1.86
C PRO A 221 17.31 -10.69 -3.39
N ASP A 222 16.45 -11.55 -3.92
CA ASP A 222 16.20 -11.65 -5.36
C ASP A 222 15.33 -10.49 -5.88
N ILE A 223 14.50 -9.88 -5.02
CA ILE A 223 13.43 -8.95 -5.43
C ILE A 223 13.50 -7.55 -4.83
N TYR A 224 14.27 -7.34 -3.74
CA TYR A 224 14.27 -6.08 -3.00
C TYR A 224 14.72 -4.87 -3.85
N ASP A 225 15.46 -5.12 -4.93
CA ASP A 225 15.98 -4.12 -5.84
C ASP A 225 15.13 -3.92 -7.10
N ARG A 226 13.97 -4.58 -7.19
CA ARG A 226 13.11 -4.52 -8.36
C ARG A 226 12.13 -3.34 -8.31
N LEU A 227 11.84 -2.78 -9.48
CA LEU A 227 10.70 -1.86 -9.64
C LEU A 227 9.42 -2.68 -9.81
N ASN A 228 9.36 -3.55 -10.81
CA ASN A 228 8.32 -4.56 -10.96
C ASN A 228 8.77 -5.86 -10.27
N PRO A 229 8.10 -6.33 -9.20
CA PRO A 229 8.50 -7.53 -8.46
C PRO A 229 8.53 -8.80 -9.33
N LYS A 230 7.74 -8.86 -10.41
CA LYS A 230 7.64 -10.02 -11.31
C LYS A 230 8.74 -10.07 -12.37
N ASP A 231 9.38 -8.95 -12.67
CA ASP A 231 10.38 -8.85 -13.72
C ASP A 231 11.78 -8.73 -13.10
N SER A 232 12.60 -9.76 -13.28
CA SER A 232 13.96 -9.81 -12.75
C SER A 232 14.91 -8.80 -13.40
N ALA A 233 14.60 -8.32 -14.61
CA ALA A 233 15.34 -7.27 -15.29
C ALA A 233 14.91 -5.87 -14.85
N SER A 234 13.70 -5.73 -14.28
CA SER A 234 13.19 -4.46 -13.78
C SER A 234 13.92 -4.05 -12.51
N LYS A 235 14.68 -2.95 -12.57
CA LYS A 235 15.43 -2.42 -11.43
C LYS A 235 14.86 -1.10 -10.94
N TRP A 236 14.76 -0.98 -9.61
CA TRP A 236 14.42 0.26 -8.94
C TRP A 236 15.62 1.21 -8.97
N ASP A 237 15.38 2.46 -9.37
CA ASP A 237 16.37 3.52 -9.22
C ASP A 237 16.34 4.06 -7.78
N PHE A 238 17.26 3.56 -6.97
CA PHE A 238 17.47 3.93 -5.57
C PHE A 238 17.83 5.42 -5.37
N SER A 239 18.22 6.16 -6.42
CA SER A 239 18.48 7.60 -6.33
C SER A 239 17.20 8.44 -6.24
N THR A 240 16.07 7.91 -6.71
CA THR A 240 14.77 8.62 -6.70
C THR A 240 14.12 8.68 -5.33
N TYR A 241 14.52 7.79 -4.41
CA TYR A 241 14.06 7.75 -3.03
C TYR A 241 15.16 7.20 -2.11
N THR A 242 15.71 8.05 -1.26
CA THR A 242 16.69 7.65 -0.23
C THR A 242 16.07 7.84 1.15
N PRO A 243 15.71 6.75 1.86
CA PRO A 243 15.06 6.83 3.16
C PRO A 243 16.01 7.29 4.27
N ASP A 244 15.48 8.05 5.24
CA ASP A 244 16.15 8.34 6.50
C ASP A 244 16.24 7.08 7.37
N ILE A 245 15.17 6.28 7.35
CA ILE A 245 15.00 5.06 8.13
C ILE A 245 14.64 3.90 7.20
N VAL A 246 15.35 2.78 7.36
CA VAL A 246 14.97 1.50 6.77
C VAL A 246 14.58 0.55 7.89
N VAL A 247 13.46 -0.15 7.72
CA VAL A 247 13.01 -1.18 8.65
C VAL A 247 13.00 -2.52 7.92
N VAL A 248 13.66 -3.52 8.46
CA VAL A 248 13.72 -4.86 7.87
C VAL A 248 13.05 -5.83 8.82
N ASN A 249 11.85 -6.32 8.50
CA ASN A 249 11.13 -7.31 9.30
C ASN A 249 10.93 -8.61 8.50
N LEU A 250 11.96 -9.46 8.54
CA LEU A 250 12.09 -10.70 7.77
C LEU A 250 12.49 -11.85 8.70
N PHE A 251 12.78 -13.05 8.17
CA PHE A 251 13.06 -14.30 8.90
C PHE A 251 11.87 -15.06 9.50
N GLN A 252 10.67 -14.49 9.52
CA GLN A 252 9.48 -15.24 9.94
C GLN A 252 9.26 -16.53 9.11
N ASN A 253 9.37 -16.43 7.77
CA ASN A 253 9.15 -17.59 6.89
C ASN A 253 10.34 -18.55 6.92
N ASP A 254 11.56 -18.02 6.98
CA ASP A 254 12.76 -18.82 7.19
C ASP A 254 12.65 -19.68 8.45
N SER A 255 12.11 -19.13 9.56
CA SER A 255 11.93 -19.86 10.82
C SER A 255 11.08 -21.11 10.74
N TRP A 256 10.15 -21.16 9.79
CA TRP A 256 9.34 -22.34 9.55
C TRP A 256 10.02 -23.25 8.53
N LEU A 257 10.39 -22.69 7.38
CA LEU A 257 10.77 -23.48 6.21
C LEU A 257 12.11 -24.20 6.36
N VAL A 258 13.08 -23.66 7.12
CA VAL A 258 14.34 -24.38 7.41
C VAL A 258 14.13 -25.64 8.26
N ASN A 259 12.93 -25.85 8.80
CA ASN A 259 12.53 -27.03 9.56
C ASN A 259 11.58 -27.95 8.77
N MET A 260 11.37 -27.70 7.48
CA MET A 260 10.48 -28.47 6.61
C MET A 260 11.29 -29.14 5.48
N PRO A 261 12.08 -30.19 5.78
CA PRO A 261 13.01 -30.79 4.81
C PRO A 261 12.32 -31.34 3.56
N ASP A 262 11.03 -31.69 3.67
CA ASP A 262 10.25 -32.20 2.53
C ASP A 262 9.62 -31.13 1.65
N HIS A 263 9.60 -29.87 2.10
CA HIS A 263 9.01 -28.78 1.32
C HIS A 263 9.83 -28.53 0.05
N GLN A 264 9.15 -28.35 -1.08
CA GLN A 264 9.82 -28.17 -2.38
C GLN A 264 10.83 -27.01 -2.37
N GLN A 265 10.49 -25.88 -1.75
CA GLN A 265 11.39 -24.72 -1.69
C GLN A 265 12.57 -24.92 -0.74
N PHE A 266 12.42 -25.75 0.30
CA PHE A 266 13.57 -26.17 1.11
C PHE A 266 14.53 -27.00 0.26
N LYS A 267 14.01 -28.02 -0.44
CA LYS A 267 14.82 -28.89 -1.32
C LYS A 267 15.52 -28.11 -2.42
N ALA A 268 14.83 -27.15 -3.03
CA ALA A 268 15.40 -26.28 -4.06
C ALA A 268 16.54 -25.39 -3.54
N ARG A 269 16.48 -24.93 -2.28
CA ARG A 269 17.47 -24.02 -1.69
C ARG A 269 18.62 -24.74 -0.98
N PHE A 270 18.36 -25.88 -0.36
CA PHE A 270 19.30 -26.55 0.55
C PHE A 270 19.49 -28.05 0.27
N GLY A 271 18.83 -28.60 -0.74
CA GLY A 271 18.81 -30.04 -0.98
C GLY A 271 18.20 -30.78 0.21
N ASN A 272 18.95 -31.74 0.78
CA ASN A 272 18.51 -32.51 1.95
C ASN A 272 19.21 -32.07 3.25
N ILE A 273 19.97 -30.96 3.22
CA ILE A 273 20.79 -30.53 4.35
C ILE A 273 20.18 -29.27 4.94
N LYS A 274 19.83 -29.31 6.23
CA LYS A 274 19.38 -28.12 6.94
C LYS A 274 20.49 -27.06 6.97
N PRO A 275 20.22 -25.79 6.63
CA PRO A 275 21.22 -24.74 6.71
C PRO A 275 21.74 -24.59 8.15
N SER A 276 23.05 -24.35 8.28
CA SER A 276 23.67 -24.10 9.58
C SER A 276 23.31 -22.71 10.12
N GLU A 277 23.42 -22.52 11.43
CA GLU A 277 23.20 -21.21 12.07
C GLU A 277 24.14 -20.14 11.49
N ALA A 278 25.41 -20.50 11.24
CA ALA A 278 26.39 -19.62 10.60
C ALA A 278 25.98 -19.18 9.19
N PHE A 279 25.38 -20.08 8.40
CA PHE A 279 24.85 -19.73 7.07
C PHE A 279 23.69 -18.72 7.18
N ILE A 280 22.75 -18.96 8.10
CA ILE A 280 21.59 -18.07 8.32
C ILE A 280 22.05 -16.67 8.73
N ILE A 281 22.97 -16.58 9.70
CA ILE A 281 23.56 -15.31 10.17
C ILE A 281 24.24 -14.57 9.00
N ALA A 282 25.08 -15.27 8.23
CA ALA A 282 25.78 -14.69 7.09
C ALA A 282 24.82 -14.18 6.01
N ALA A 283 23.74 -14.92 5.74
CA ALA A 283 22.73 -14.50 4.76
C ALA A 283 22.01 -13.21 5.17
N TYR A 284 21.62 -13.08 6.44
CA TYR A 284 21.03 -11.83 6.95
C TYR A 284 22.02 -10.68 6.85
N LYS A 285 23.25 -10.89 7.32
CA LYS A 285 24.32 -9.88 7.25
C LYS A 285 24.53 -9.37 5.83
N ASN A 286 24.63 -10.27 4.85
CA ASN A 286 24.83 -9.92 3.44
C ASN A 286 23.64 -9.14 2.87
N PHE A 287 22.41 -9.48 3.27
CA PHE A 287 21.23 -8.72 2.87
C PHE A 287 21.22 -7.29 3.47
N ILE A 288 21.59 -7.14 4.73
CA ILE A 288 21.71 -5.80 5.33
C ILE A 288 22.83 -4.98 4.67
N LEU A 289 23.96 -5.61 4.31
CA LEU A 289 25.04 -4.96 3.56
C LEU A 289 24.58 -4.48 2.18
N SER A 290 23.75 -5.26 1.49
CA SER A 290 23.23 -4.84 0.18
C SER A 290 22.32 -3.61 0.31
N ILE A 291 21.46 -3.54 1.33
CA ILE A 291 20.67 -2.35 1.66
C ILE A 291 21.58 -1.17 2.02
N ARG A 292 22.58 -1.38 2.90
CA ARG A 292 23.52 -0.33 3.30
C ARG A 292 24.28 0.25 2.09
N THR A 293 24.61 -0.58 1.11
CA THR A 293 25.25 -0.14 -0.14
C THR A 293 24.35 0.80 -0.94
N LYS A 294 23.05 0.53 -1.00
CA LYS A 294 22.06 1.41 -1.67
C LYS A 294 21.76 2.67 -0.86
N TYR A 295 21.77 2.56 0.46
CA TYR A 295 21.43 3.64 1.40
C TYR A 295 22.55 3.89 2.42
N PRO A 296 23.67 4.53 2.02
CA PRO A 296 24.85 4.69 2.88
C PRO A 296 24.60 5.51 4.16
N LYS A 297 23.59 6.39 4.14
CA LYS A 297 23.31 7.33 5.24
C LYS A 297 22.15 6.90 6.13
N ALA A 298 21.30 5.99 5.66
CA ALA A 298 20.07 5.59 6.34
C ALA A 298 20.36 4.96 7.71
N ARG A 299 19.40 5.06 8.62
CA ARG A 299 19.40 4.27 9.85
C ARG A 299 18.63 2.99 9.58
N ILE A 300 19.23 1.83 9.82
CA ILE A 300 18.62 0.53 9.54
C ILE A 300 18.18 -0.09 10.88
N ILE A 301 16.90 -0.40 10.98
CA ILE A 301 16.30 -1.09 12.11
C ILE A 301 16.02 -2.52 11.66
N CYS A 302 16.83 -3.46 12.14
CA CYS A 302 16.68 -4.88 11.90
C CYS A 302 15.66 -5.44 12.90
N CYS A 303 14.44 -5.65 12.41
CA CYS A 303 13.32 -6.16 13.16
C CYS A 303 13.08 -7.65 12.94
N LEU A 304 12.39 -8.25 13.92
CA LEU A 304 11.71 -9.53 13.79
C LEU A 304 10.43 -9.50 14.63
N GLY A 305 9.39 -10.17 14.14
CA GLY A 305 8.13 -10.36 14.87
C GLY A 305 6.92 -9.77 14.16
N ASN A 306 5.72 -9.87 14.73
CA ASN A 306 5.41 -10.28 16.10
C ASN A 306 4.86 -11.73 16.21
N MET A 307 5.18 -12.60 15.26
CA MET A 307 4.76 -14.01 15.27
C MET A 307 5.79 -14.90 15.99
N ASP A 308 5.65 -16.22 15.89
CA ASP A 308 6.37 -17.22 16.70
C ASP A 308 7.89 -17.24 16.49
N ALA A 309 8.44 -16.60 15.46
CA ALA A 309 9.89 -16.37 15.36
C ALA A 309 10.44 -15.53 16.53
N THR A 310 9.58 -14.81 17.24
CA THR A 310 9.90 -14.04 18.47
C THR A 310 9.35 -14.66 19.76
N ARG A 311 8.84 -15.91 19.71
CA ARG A 311 8.42 -16.62 20.92
C ARG A 311 9.62 -16.79 21.86
N GLU A 312 9.36 -16.76 23.17
CA GLU A 312 10.37 -17.09 24.18
C GLU A 312 11.11 -18.40 23.85
N GLY A 313 12.44 -18.38 23.95
CA GLY A 313 13.31 -19.49 23.56
C GLY A 313 13.66 -19.57 22.07
N SER A 314 13.08 -18.71 21.21
CA SER A 314 13.48 -18.64 19.80
C SER A 314 14.92 -18.15 19.65
N LYS A 315 15.69 -18.83 18.79
CA LYS A 315 17.06 -18.43 18.45
C LYS A 315 17.13 -17.31 17.40
N TRP A 316 16.03 -17.02 16.71
CA TRP A 316 16.01 -16.14 15.54
C TRP A 316 16.39 -14.68 15.84
N PRO A 317 15.95 -14.06 16.96
CA PRO A 317 16.49 -12.77 17.39
C PRO A 317 18.02 -12.82 17.55
N GLY A 318 18.57 -13.87 18.16
CA GLY A 318 20.01 -14.04 18.35
C GLY A 318 20.81 -14.14 17.04
N TYR A 319 20.23 -14.71 15.98
CA TYR A 319 20.87 -14.71 14.66
C TYR A 319 20.98 -13.30 14.07
N ILE A 320 19.94 -12.47 14.25
CA ILE A 320 19.93 -11.08 13.80
C ILE A 320 20.89 -10.25 14.65
N ASP A 321 20.90 -10.41 15.97
CA ASP A 321 21.85 -9.73 16.86
C ASP A 321 23.30 -10.05 16.47
N THR A 322 23.61 -11.32 16.22
CA THR A 322 24.96 -11.73 15.78
C THR A 322 25.30 -11.10 14.43
N ALA A 323 24.40 -11.17 13.45
CA ALA A 323 24.61 -10.57 12.13
C ALA A 323 24.85 -9.06 12.22
N VAL A 324 24.07 -8.33 13.03
CA VAL A 324 24.19 -6.88 13.20
C VAL A 324 25.46 -6.50 13.96
N ALA A 325 25.84 -7.25 15.00
CA ALA A 325 27.08 -7.01 15.73
C ALA A 325 28.32 -7.17 14.81
N GLU A 326 28.32 -8.15 13.91
CA GLU A 326 29.39 -8.37 12.95
C GLU A 326 29.56 -7.22 11.93
N LEU A 327 28.50 -6.46 11.65
CA LEU A 327 28.56 -5.32 10.71
C LEU A 327 29.37 -4.14 11.24
N LYS A 328 29.47 -4.00 12.57
CA LYS A 328 30.19 -2.89 13.26
C LYS A 328 29.75 -1.49 12.80
N ASP A 329 28.50 -1.35 12.33
CA ASP A 329 27.90 -0.08 11.90
C ASP A 329 26.90 0.41 12.96
N LYS A 330 27.22 1.53 13.62
CA LYS A 330 26.40 2.13 14.69
C LYS A 330 25.04 2.65 14.23
N LYS A 331 24.79 2.75 12.91
CA LYS A 331 23.49 3.12 12.34
C LYS A 331 22.62 1.91 12.01
N ILE A 332 23.05 0.71 12.38
CA ILE A 332 22.29 -0.54 12.22
C ILE A 332 22.02 -1.06 13.63
N VAL A 333 20.75 -1.18 13.98
CA VAL A 333 20.30 -1.55 15.33
C VAL A 333 19.23 -2.62 15.25
N THR A 334 19.07 -3.41 16.31
CA THR A 334 18.03 -4.44 16.39
C THR A 334 16.84 -3.95 17.22
N HIS A 335 15.64 -4.44 16.87
CA HIS A 335 14.41 -4.15 17.61
C HIS A 335 13.37 -5.26 17.38
N TYR A 336 12.94 -5.93 18.44
CA TYR A 336 12.08 -7.13 18.33
C TYR A 336 10.69 -6.87 18.85
N PHE A 337 9.68 -7.18 18.05
CA PHE A 337 8.28 -7.09 18.46
C PHE A 337 7.93 -8.28 19.37
N PRO A 338 7.21 -8.07 20.49
CA PRO A 338 6.80 -9.17 21.36
C PRO A 338 5.93 -10.20 20.65
N TYR A 339 6.12 -11.49 20.93
CA TYR A 339 5.26 -12.54 20.35
C TYR A 339 3.78 -12.32 20.72
N LYS A 340 2.92 -12.22 19.70
CA LYS A 340 1.48 -11.93 19.86
C LYS A 340 0.69 -13.01 20.58
N ASN A 341 1.19 -14.25 20.62
CA ASN A 341 0.57 -15.40 21.27
C ASN A 341 -0.93 -15.59 20.95
N SER A 342 -1.29 -15.36 19.69
CA SER A 342 -2.63 -15.56 19.14
C SER A 342 -2.53 -16.29 17.79
N PRO A 343 -3.57 -17.03 17.35
CA PRO A 343 -3.55 -17.73 16.07
C PRO A 343 -3.39 -16.80 14.85
N GLY A 344 -2.93 -17.33 13.72
CA GLY A 344 -2.89 -16.62 12.44
C GLY A 344 -1.94 -15.43 12.36
N HIS A 345 -2.12 -14.58 11.36
CA HIS A 345 -1.36 -13.33 11.19
C HIS A 345 -1.85 -12.22 12.14
N PRO A 346 -1.11 -11.11 12.28
CA PRO A 346 -1.48 -10.03 13.18
C PRO A 346 -2.71 -9.27 12.68
N VAL A 347 -3.78 -9.24 13.49
CA VAL A 347 -4.99 -8.46 13.20
C VAL A 347 -4.75 -6.95 13.40
N ILE A 348 -5.68 -6.09 12.96
CA ILE A 348 -5.54 -4.61 13.06
C ILE A 348 -5.08 -4.15 14.45
N LYS A 349 -5.63 -4.69 15.55
CA LYS A 349 -5.25 -4.31 16.91
C LYS A 349 -3.78 -4.66 17.22
N GLU A 350 -3.31 -5.81 16.76
CA GLU A 350 -1.94 -6.27 16.96
C GLU A 350 -0.96 -5.49 16.06
N GLN A 351 -1.37 -5.15 14.84
CA GLN A 351 -0.63 -4.25 13.94
C GLN A 351 -0.48 -2.85 14.55
N GLN A 352 -1.51 -2.33 15.23
CA GLN A 352 -1.43 -1.08 15.97
C GLN A 352 -0.44 -1.18 17.14
N ALA A 353 -0.48 -2.26 17.92
CA ALA A 353 0.48 -2.45 19.02
C ALA A 353 1.93 -2.52 18.51
N MET A 354 2.18 -3.20 17.38
CA MET A 354 3.49 -3.18 16.72
C MET A 354 3.89 -1.78 16.27
N ALA A 355 2.95 -0.97 15.76
CA ALA A 355 3.25 0.40 15.37
C ALA A 355 3.62 1.26 16.57
N ASP A 356 2.87 1.16 17.67
CA ASP A 356 3.11 1.92 18.90
C ASP A 356 4.49 1.59 19.48
N ASP A 357 4.88 0.32 19.47
CA ASP A 357 6.20 -0.16 19.88
C ASP A 357 7.33 0.42 19.00
N LEU A 358 7.20 0.32 17.68
CA LEU A 358 8.18 0.88 16.74
C LEU A 358 8.27 2.41 16.82
N ILE A 359 7.13 3.09 17.01
CA ILE A 359 7.07 4.55 17.23
C ILE A 359 7.83 4.93 18.49
N ALA A 360 7.62 4.19 19.60
CA ALA A 360 8.33 4.42 20.85
C ALA A 360 9.84 4.23 20.68
N PHE A 361 10.25 3.18 19.95
CA PHE A 361 11.65 2.95 19.61
C PHE A 361 12.26 4.11 18.81
N ILE A 362 11.63 4.52 17.70
CA ILE A 362 12.12 5.61 16.83
C ILE A 362 12.23 6.93 17.61
N LYS A 363 11.29 7.22 18.51
CA LYS A 363 11.34 8.40 19.40
C LYS A 363 12.52 8.32 20.38
N LYS A 364 12.70 7.17 21.03
CA LYS A 364 13.80 6.92 21.98
C LYS A 364 15.17 7.14 21.31
N GLU A 365 15.33 6.65 20.09
CA GLU A 365 16.56 6.78 19.31
C GLU A 365 16.74 8.18 18.68
N LYS A 366 15.73 9.06 18.78
CA LYS A 366 15.76 10.45 18.27
C LYS A 366 16.10 10.51 16.77
N TYR A 367 15.63 9.55 15.98
CA TYR A 367 15.92 9.49 14.55
C TYR A 367 15.29 10.66 13.78
N TRP A 368 14.13 11.11 14.25
CA TRP A 368 13.49 12.35 13.83
C TRP A 368 13.18 13.20 15.07
N LYS A 369 13.58 14.48 15.00
CA LYS A 369 13.27 15.49 16.01
C LYS A 369 11.84 16.00 15.85
#